data_AF-A0A954TWW0-F1
#
_entry.id   AF-A0A954TWW0-F1
#
_cell.length_a   1.000
_cell.length_b   1.000
_cell.length_c   1.000
_cell.angle_alpha   90.00
_cell.angle_beta   90.00
_cell.angle_gamma   90.00
#
_symmetry.space_group_name_H-M   'P 1'
#
loop_
_entity.id
_entity.type
_entity.pdbx_description
1 polymer ?
#
loop_
_entity_poly.entity_id
_entity_poly.type
_entity_poly.pdbx_seq_one_letter_code
_entity_poly.pdbx_strand_id
1 'polypeptide(L)'
;NWADHKTIDSSQPLTLTQHVGGNPIGFYVTRKRPSAEEQAFMQLWSGKLVGYVDRLATTFLNPAQAEFYGKAKEKLLPLLARANTANKELLAPGFADNQHAIVFDAQLESRQWHMSMPKSETKLPLPELSFVCGVADAAKVQAAGVEYFSILQDTVTAISELAPEKVPPYTLPEPKKRDFGTDGAVYYYMVPPFIGLDPSLAPNVGLSQSTFVCSLVPLATQRLMKQTPLQYAGVNEAAADRPLAAMWQFHTDRFIEVVRPWVRYGFQIAEQDGAVDKELAAHVHTVLDVIACVKLASGNAFVEDDALVSQSRIEFEDVAP
;
A
#
# COMPACT_ATOMS: atom_id res chain seq x y z
N ASN A 1 24.96 18.86 9.82
CA ASN A 1 23.92 19.61 10.54
C ASN A 1 22.73 18.66 10.66
N TRP A 2 22.46 18.12 11.86
CA TRP A 2 21.40 17.13 12.09
C TRP A 2 20.00 17.77 12.18
N ALA A 3 19.92 19.10 12.20
CA ALA A 3 18.68 19.87 12.25
C ALA A 3 18.12 20.23 10.85
N ASP A 4 18.86 19.98 9.77
CA ASP A 4 18.45 20.35 8.42
C ASP A 4 17.62 19.23 7.77
N HIS A 5 16.33 19.16 8.12
CA HIS A 5 15.38 18.20 7.54
C HIS A 5 14.88 18.66 6.17
N LYS A 6 15.76 18.65 5.16
CA LYS A 6 15.48 19.15 3.79
C LYS A 6 14.33 18.45 3.05
N THR A 7 13.90 17.28 3.53
CA THR A 7 12.93 16.42 2.84
C THR A 7 11.50 16.54 3.36
N ILE A 8 11.29 17.20 4.51
CA ILE A 8 9.98 17.30 5.16
C ILE A 8 9.29 18.61 4.78
N ASP A 9 8.01 18.55 4.41
CA ASP A 9 7.19 19.73 4.14
C ASP A 9 6.09 19.90 5.19
N SER A 10 6.18 20.95 6.00
CA SER A 10 5.17 21.36 6.97
C SER A 10 4.52 22.71 6.61
N SER A 11 4.55 23.12 5.34
CA SER A 11 4.07 24.45 4.92
C SER A 11 2.54 24.57 4.81
N GLN A 12 1.82 23.46 4.71
CA GLN A 12 0.36 23.45 4.61
C GLN A 12 -0.26 22.30 5.44
N PRO A 13 -1.57 22.36 5.77
CA PRO A 13 -2.27 21.24 6.40
C PRO A 13 -2.23 19.96 5.55
N LEU A 14 -2.35 18.81 6.21
CA LEU A 14 -2.35 17.49 5.56
C LEU A 14 -3.76 17.12 5.10
N THR A 15 -4.07 17.33 3.82
CA THR A 15 -5.40 17.09 3.24
C THR A 15 -5.74 15.61 3.14
N LEU A 16 -4.74 14.71 3.08
CA LEU A 16 -4.99 13.26 3.08
C LEU A 16 -5.59 12.73 4.39
N THR A 17 -5.62 13.51 5.48
CA THR A 17 -6.37 13.15 6.69
C THR A 17 -7.88 13.01 6.43
N GLN A 18 -8.40 13.58 5.36
CA GLN A 18 -9.78 13.39 4.90
C GLN A 18 -9.98 12.08 4.11
N HIS A 19 -8.91 11.35 3.84
CA HIS A 19 -8.89 10.16 2.98
C HIS A 19 -8.31 8.93 3.69
N VAL A 20 -8.23 8.97 5.03
CA VAL A 20 -7.88 7.81 5.87
C VAL A 20 -9.11 6.99 6.30
N GLY A 21 -10.31 7.40 5.85
CA GLY A 21 -11.55 6.64 6.02
C GLY A 21 -12.21 6.82 7.39
N GLY A 22 -12.08 8.02 7.98
CA GLY A 22 -12.84 8.47 9.15
C GLY A 22 -12.27 8.01 10.49
N ASN A 23 -12.16 6.71 10.71
CA ASN A 23 -11.62 6.18 11.97
C ASN A 23 -10.97 4.80 11.74
N PRO A 24 -9.81 4.77 11.05
CA PRO A 24 -9.09 3.51 10.81
C PRO A 24 -8.45 2.98 12.10
N ILE A 25 -8.01 1.73 12.10
CA ILE A 25 -7.22 1.17 13.22
C ILE A 25 -5.92 1.96 13.35
N GLY A 26 -5.26 2.26 12.23
CA GLY A 26 -4.13 3.17 12.25
C GLY A 26 -3.88 3.85 10.92
N PHE A 27 -3.17 4.96 10.98
CA PHE A 27 -2.69 5.64 9.78
C PHE A 27 -1.38 6.39 10.06
N TYR A 28 -0.67 6.68 8.98
CA TYR A 28 0.44 7.62 8.95
C TYR A 28 0.30 8.46 7.68
N VAL A 29 0.13 9.77 7.82
CA VAL A 29 0.08 10.75 6.72
C VAL A 29 1.31 11.64 6.81
N THR A 30 1.94 11.95 5.69
CA THR A 30 3.07 12.88 5.62
C THR A 30 3.08 13.66 4.32
N ARG A 31 3.65 14.87 4.34
CA ARG A 31 4.04 15.60 3.14
C ARG A 31 5.56 15.72 3.07
N LYS A 32 6.13 15.41 1.92
CA LYS A 32 7.55 15.60 1.63
C LYS A 32 7.76 16.78 0.71
N ARG A 33 8.89 17.46 0.87
CA ARG A 33 9.38 18.39 -0.16
C ARG A 33 9.85 17.58 -1.36
N PRO A 34 9.59 18.03 -2.60
CA PRO A 34 10.18 17.42 -3.78
C PRO A 34 11.70 17.40 -3.63
N SER A 35 12.30 16.22 -3.55
CA SER A 35 13.76 16.11 -3.52
C SER A 35 14.28 15.81 -4.93
N ALA A 36 15.23 16.63 -5.40
CA ALA A 36 15.95 16.36 -6.64
C ALA A 36 16.64 14.98 -6.60
N GLU A 37 16.94 14.49 -5.39
CA GLU A 37 17.59 13.21 -5.14
C GLU A 37 16.62 12.02 -5.28
N GLU A 38 15.35 12.08 -4.81
CA GLU A 38 14.35 11.03 -5.07
C GLU A 38 13.92 11.03 -6.54
N GLN A 39 13.81 12.20 -7.17
CA GLN A 39 13.56 12.30 -8.61
C GLN A 39 14.74 11.73 -9.42
N ALA A 40 15.97 12.04 -9.02
CA ALA A 40 17.17 11.47 -9.60
C ALA A 40 17.30 9.98 -9.30
N PHE A 41 16.89 9.49 -8.12
CA PHE A 41 16.91 8.08 -7.72
C PHE A 41 15.95 7.25 -8.58
N MET A 42 14.70 7.70 -8.75
CA MET A 42 13.73 7.05 -9.65
C MET A 42 14.23 7.02 -11.10
N GLN A 43 14.95 8.06 -11.55
CA GLN A 43 15.63 8.08 -12.86
C GLN A 43 16.87 7.17 -12.88
N LEU A 44 17.65 7.11 -11.80
CA LEU A 44 18.88 6.32 -11.64
C LEU A 44 18.62 4.83 -11.69
N TRP A 45 17.49 4.37 -11.14
CA TRP A 45 17.14 2.95 -11.09
C TRP A 45 16.87 2.38 -12.49
N SER A 46 16.41 3.18 -13.46
CA SER A 46 16.29 2.69 -14.84
C SER A 46 17.66 2.32 -15.45
N GLY A 47 18.70 3.14 -15.26
CA GLY A 47 20.04 2.87 -15.77
C GLY A 47 20.85 1.87 -14.94
N LYS A 48 20.77 1.95 -13.61
CA LYS A 48 21.50 1.04 -12.71
C LYS A 48 20.92 -0.37 -12.71
N LEU A 49 19.60 -0.55 -12.80
CA LEU A 49 18.98 -1.88 -12.84
C LEU A 49 19.41 -2.64 -14.11
N VAL A 50 19.46 -1.97 -15.26
CA VAL A 50 20.04 -2.52 -16.50
C VAL A 50 21.52 -2.89 -16.30
N GLY A 51 22.31 -2.02 -15.68
CA GLY A 51 23.72 -2.30 -15.39
C GLY A 51 23.96 -3.46 -14.42
N TYR A 52 23.10 -3.63 -13.40
CA TYR A 52 23.15 -4.77 -12.48
C TYR A 52 22.70 -6.06 -13.14
N VAL A 53 21.64 -6.02 -13.96
CA VAL A 53 21.19 -7.16 -14.74
C VAL A 53 22.25 -7.55 -15.78
N ASP A 54 22.89 -6.60 -16.47
CA ASP A 54 24.02 -6.85 -17.37
C ASP A 54 25.20 -7.51 -16.67
N ARG A 55 25.55 -7.04 -15.47
CA ARG A 55 26.66 -7.58 -14.68
C ARG A 55 26.37 -8.99 -14.17
N LEU A 56 25.14 -9.27 -13.74
CA LEU A 56 24.71 -10.61 -13.33
C LEU A 56 24.58 -11.54 -14.55
N ALA A 57 24.03 -11.06 -15.66
CA ALA A 57 23.89 -11.80 -16.91
C ALA A 57 25.24 -12.23 -17.48
N THR A 58 26.23 -11.34 -17.51
CA THR A 58 27.58 -11.66 -17.99
C THR A 58 28.37 -12.59 -17.06
N THR A 59 28.00 -12.71 -15.79
CA THR A 59 28.70 -13.56 -14.81
C THR A 59 28.12 -14.98 -14.72
N PHE A 60 26.82 -15.14 -14.96
CA PHE A 60 26.12 -16.40 -14.65
C PHE A 60 25.41 -17.07 -15.85
N LEU A 61 25.36 -16.44 -17.02
CA LEU A 61 24.70 -17.02 -18.19
C LEU A 61 25.65 -17.88 -19.02
N ASN A 62 25.19 -19.07 -19.40
CA ASN A 62 25.84 -19.85 -20.43
C ASN A 62 25.68 -19.18 -21.82
N PRO A 63 26.42 -19.61 -22.87
CA PRO A 63 26.41 -18.95 -24.17
C PRO A 63 25.01 -18.78 -24.80
N ALA A 64 24.14 -19.79 -24.68
CA ALA A 64 22.78 -19.73 -25.22
C ALA A 64 21.89 -18.74 -24.45
N GLN A 65 22.06 -18.66 -23.13
CA GLN A 65 21.38 -17.68 -22.29
C GLN A 65 21.88 -16.25 -22.52
N ALA A 66 23.18 -16.07 -22.78
CA ALA A 66 23.77 -14.78 -23.11
C ALA A 66 23.26 -14.25 -24.46
N GLU A 67 23.11 -15.12 -25.46
CA GLU A 67 22.52 -14.76 -26.75
C GLU A 67 21.05 -14.35 -26.60
N PHE A 68 20.26 -15.13 -25.86
CA PHE A 68 18.87 -14.78 -25.55
C PHE A 68 18.77 -13.45 -24.81
N TYR A 69 19.63 -13.22 -23.82
CA TYR A 69 19.69 -11.98 -23.07
C TYR A 69 20.02 -10.78 -23.96
N GLY A 70 20.96 -10.91 -24.90
CA GLY A 70 21.28 -9.86 -25.86
C GLY A 70 20.06 -9.45 -26.70
N LYS A 71 19.36 -10.44 -27.28
CA LYS A 71 18.13 -10.20 -28.08
C LYS A 71 16.99 -9.63 -27.24
N ALA A 72 16.83 -10.10 -26.00
CA ALA A 72 15.85 -9.56 -25.05
C ALA A 72 16.15 -8.11 -24.71
N LYS A 73 17.41 -7.79 -24.42
CA LYS A 73 17.86 -6.44 -24.09
C LYS A 73 17.56 -5.45 -25.22
N GLU A 74 17.84 -5.81 -26.47
CA GLU A 74 17.52 -4.96 -27.63
C GLU A 74 16.04 -4.59 -27.73
N LYS A 75 15.14 -5.54 -27.42
CA LYS A 75 13.69 -5.31 -27.43
C LYS A 75 13.16 -4.60 -26.16
N LEU A 76 13.75 -4.87 -24.99
CA LEU A 76 13.22 -4.39 -23.71
C LEU A 76 13.78 -3.02 -23.30
N LEU A 77 14.99 -2.64 -23.72
CA LEU A 77 15.56 -1.33 -23.38
C LEU A 77 14.71 -0.13 -23.82
N PRO A 78 14.17 -0.10 -25.06
CA PRO A 78 13.27 0.99 -25.46
C PRO A 78 12.01 1.09 -24.59
N LEU A 79 11.48 -0.05 -24.13
CA LEU A 79 10.31 -0.09 -23.24
C LEU A 79 10.63 0.50 -21.87
N LEU A 80 11.83 0.23 -21.34
CA LEU A 80 12.28 0.85 -20.09
C LEU A 80 12.47 2.37 -20.24
N ALA A 81 13.00 2.84 -21.37
CA ALA A 81 13.11 4.27 -21.65
C ALA A 81 11.73 4.96 -21.75
N ARG A 82 10.74 4.29 -22.37
CA ARG A 82 9.34 4.73 -22.37
C ARG A 82 8.76 4.81 -20.96
N ALA A 83 8.97 3.78 -20.13
CA ALA A 83 8.52 3.78 -18.74
C ALA A 83 9.11 4.95 -17.94
N ASN A 84 10.41 5.24 -18.13
CA ASN A 84 11.06 6.38 -17.50
C ASN A 84 10.48 7.73 -17.97
N THR A 85 10.14 7.83 -19.26
CA THR A 85 9.47 9.02 -19.81
C THR A 85 8.08 9.21 -19.21
N ALA A 86 7.28 8.13 -19.13
CA ALA A 86 5.98 8.14 -18.47
C ALA A 86 6.07 8.55 -17.00
N ASN A 87 7.08 8.05 -16.26
CA ASN A 87 7.33 8.48 -14.88
C ASN A 87 7.56 9.99 -14.78
N LYS A 88 8.40 10.54 -15.66
CA LYS A 88 8.84 11.94 -15.61
C LYS A 88 7.77 12.92 -16.07
N GLU A 89 7.06 12.59 -17.15
CA GLU A 89 6.16 13.52 -17.83
C GLU A 89 4.71 13.38 -17.36
N LEU A 90 4.32 12.20 -16.87
CA LEU A 90 2.95 11.90 -16.46
C LEU A 90 2.86 11.65 -14.96
N LEU A 91 3.53 10.61 -14.44
CA LEU A 91 3.31 10.14 -13.07
C LEU A 91 3.77 11.16 -12.01
N ALA A 92 5.02 11.65 -12.10
CA ALA A 92 5.57 12.57 -11.11
C ALA A 92 4.82 13.91 -11.07
N PRO A 93 4.48 14.56 -12.19
CA PRO A 93 3.62 15.73 -12.17
C PRO A 93 2.20 15.44 -11.66
N GLY A 94 1.67 14.23 -11.89
CA GLY A 94 0.39 13.76 -11.36
C GLY A 94 0.33 13.69 -9.84
N PHE A 95 1.46 13.46 -9.17
CA PHE A 95 1.60 13.36 -7.71
C PHE A 95 2.34 14.54 -7.08
N ALA A 96 2.32 15.72 -7.71
CA ALA A 96 3.08 16.89 -7.26
C ALA A 96 2.68 17.45 -5.87
N ASP A 97 1.56 17.00 -5.29
CA ASP A 97 1.17 17.30 -3.91
C ASP A 97 2.09 16.63 -2.86
N ASN A 98 2.82 15.56 -3.25
CA ASN A 98 3.81 14.84 -2.43
C ASN A 98 3.31 14.43 -1.03
N GLN A 99 1.99 14.32 -0.88
CA GLN A 99 1.38 13.72 0.30
C GLN A 99 1.19 12.24 0.09
N HIS A 100 1.52 11.49 1.13
CA HIS A 100 1.35 10.05 1.17
C HIS A 100 0.70 9.66 2.49
N ALA A 101 -0.17 8.66 2.44
CA ALA A 101 -0.69 7.99 3.61
C ALA A 101 -0.56 6.48 3.50
N ILE A 102 -0.29 5.86 4.63
CA ILE A 102 -0.49 4.43 4.85
C ILE A 102 -1.67 4.32 5.81
N VAL A 103 -2.67 3.51 5.44
CA VAL A 103 -3.86 3.27 6.25
C VAL A 103 -3.93 1.79 6.56
N PHE A 104 -4.10 1.48 7.83
CA PHE A 104 -4.27 0.13 8.35
C PHE A 104 -5.66 0.00 8.97
N ASP A 105 -6.40 -1.00 8.52
CA ASP A 105 -7.78 -1.27 8.97
C ASP A 105 -8.07 -2.78 8.89
N ALA A 106 -9.28 -3.20 9.24
CA ALA A 106 -9.68 -4.60 9.10
C ALA A 106 -11.20 -4.80 8.92
N GLN A 107 -11.83 -3.97 8.08
CA GLN A 107 -13.30 -3.96 7.94
C GLN A 107 -13.85 -5.16 7.15
N LEU A 108 -13.02 -5.78 6.31
CA LEU A 108 -13.43 -6.94 5.52
C LEU A 108 -13.34 -8.21 6.37
N GLU A 109 -14.38 -9.03 6.33
CA GLU A 109 -14.47 -10.24 7.12
C GLU A 109 -14.84 -11.45 6.26
N SER A 110 -14.20 -12.58 6.49
CA SER A 110 -14.53 -13.86 5.85
C SER A 110 -14.37 -15.02 6.83
N ARG A 111 -15.10 -16.10 6.58
CA ARG A 111 -14.91 -17.36 7.34
C ARG A 111 -13.77 -18.20 6.76
N GLN A 112 -13.30 -17.88 5.56
CA GLN A 112 -12.26 -18.63 4.87
C GLN A 112 -11.61 -17.73 3.81
N TRP A 113 -10.38 -17.29 4.07
CA TRP A 113 -9.65 -16.39 3.17
C TRP A 113 -8.97 -17.10 2.00
N HIS A 114 -8.70 -18.39 2.15
CA HIS A 114 -8.10 -19.22 1.12
C HIS A 114 -8.68 -20.64 1.16
N MET A 115 -8.84 -21.31 0.00
CA MET A 115 -9.41 -22.66 -0.09
C MET A 115 -8.66 -23.72 0.75
N SER A 116 -7.36 -23.53 0.96
CA SER A 116 -6.55 -24.44 1.80
C SER A 116 -6.68 -24.19 3.30
N MET A 117 -7.34 -23.10 3.72
CA MET A 117 -7.60 -22.85 5.13
C MET A 117 -8.83 -23.66 5.56
N PRO A 118 -8.78 -24.35 6.72
CA PRO A 118 -9.98 -24.80 7.39
C PRO A 118 -11.00 -23.66 7.53
N LYS A 119 -12.29 -23.98 7.42
CA LYS A 119 -13.33 -22.96 7.56
C LYS A 119 -13.46 -22.58 9.04
N SER A 120 -13.37 -21.29 9.33
CA SER A 120 -13.57 -20.77 10.69
C SER A 120 -15.06 -20.78 11.09
N GLU A 121 -15.33 -21.09 12.35
CA GLU A 121 -16.67 -20.99 12.95
C GLU A 121 -17.13 -19.53 13.07
N THR A 122 -16.17 -18.63 13.31
CA THR A 122 -16.38 -17.18 13.41
C THR A 122 -15.79 -16.48 12.20
N LYS A 123 -16.31 -15.29 11.87
CA LYS A 123 -15.71 -14.47 10.83
C LYS A 123 -14.35 -13.97 11.30
N LEU A 124 -13.35 -14.06 10.43
CA LEU A 124 -12.01 -13.56 10.63
C LEU A 124 -11.90 -12.21 9.90
N PRO A 125 -11.59 -11.10 10.58
CA PRO A 125 -11.31 -9.83 9.92
C PRO A 125 -9.99 -9.91 9.14
N LEU A 126 -9.85 -9.24 8.00
CA LEU A 126 -8.60 -9.18 7.24
C LEU A 126 -7.83 -7.91 7.60
N PRO A 127 -6.66 -8.00 8.24
CA PRO A 127 -5.76 -6.86 8.34
C PRO A 127 -5.40 -6.36 6.94
N GLU A 128 -5.83 -5.14 6.61
CA GLU A 128 -5.61 -4.53 5.31
C GLU A 128 -4.66 -3.34 5.43
N LEU A 129 -3.74 -3.25 4.46
CA LEU A 129 -2.86 -2.11 4.27
C LEU A 129 -3.23 -1.43 2.96
N SER A 130 -3.53 -0.14 3.04
CA SER A 130 -3.82 0.69 1.87
C SER A 130 -2.83 1.84 1.76
N PHE A 131 -2.41 2.13 0.54
CA PHE A 131 -1.57 3.28 0.24
C PHE A 131 -2.42 4.36 -0.42
N VAL A 132 -2.33 5.59 0.08
CA VAL A 132 -3.04 6.75 -0.45
C VAL A 132 -2.02 7.81 -0.86
N CYS A 133 -2.17 8.39 -2.03
CA CYS A 133 -1.34 9.50 -2.51
C CYS A 133 -2.23 10.69 -2.88
N GLY A 134 -1.76 11.89 -2.58
CA GLY A 134 -2.38 13.14 -3.05
C GLY A 134 -2.15 13.31 -4.54
N VAL A 135 -3.22 13.58 -5.30
CA VAL A 135 -3.17 13.77 -6.75
C VAL A 135 -3.28 15.25 -7.08
N ALA A 136 -2.30 15.74 -7.83
CA ALA A 136 -2.28 17.10 -8.37
C ALA A 136 -2.89 17.17 -9.78
N ASP A 137 -2.81 16.08 -10.57
CA ASP A 137 -3.38 16.00 -11.92
C ASP A 137 -3.82 14.57 -12.24
N ALA A 138 -5.11 14.30 -12.06
CA ALA A 138 -5.69 12.97 -12.27
C ALA A 138 -5.60 12.50 -13.73
N ALA A 139 -5.67 13.43 -14.71
CA ALA A 139 -5.56 13.09 -16.11
C ALA A 139 -4.16 12.55 -16.44
N LYS A 140 -3.11 13.15 -15.86
CA LYS A 140 -1.74 12.62 -16.00
C LYS A 140 -1.55 11.25 -15.33
N VAL A 141 -2.11 11.05 -14.13
CA VAL A 141 -2.04 9.73 -13.46
C VAL A 141 -2.75 8.66 -14.28
N GLN A 142 -3.93 8.97 -14.85
CA GLN A 142 -4.64 8.07 -15.74
C GLN A 142 -3.84 7.77 -17.01
N ALA A 143 -3.27 8.79 -17.65
CA ALA A 143 -2.42 8.63 -18.83
C ALA A 143 -1.19 7.76 -18.55
N ALA A 144 -0.55 7.92 -17.38
CA ALA A 144 0.56 7.06 -16.96
C ALA A 144 0.13 5.59 -16.83
N GLY A 145 -1.04 5.33 -16.26
CA GLY A 145 -1.59 3.98 -16.15
C GLY A 145 -1.83 3.31 -17.51
N VAL A 146 -2.36 4.06 -18.48
CA VAL A 146 -2.54 3.59 -19.87
C VAL A 146 -1.20 3.28 -20.52
N GLU A 147 -0.20 4.15 -20.37
CA GLU A 147 1.14 3.93 -20.94
C GLU A 147 1.83 2.72 -20.31
N TYR A 148 1.74 2.53 -18.98
CA TYR A 148 2.29 1.32 -18.35
C TYR A 148 1.61 0.04 -18.84
N PHE A 149 0.30 0.06 -19.04
CA PHE A 149 -0.41 -1.10 -19.59
C PHE A 149 0.08 -1.44 -21.00
N SER A 150 0.25 -0.43 -21.86
CA SER A 150 0.85 -0.62 -23.20
C SER A 150 2.27 -1.18 -23.11
N ILE A 151 3.12 -0.63 -22.23
CA ILE A 151 4.50 -1.10 -22.04
C ILE A 151 4.54 -2.56 -21.58
N LEU A 152 3.65 -2.95 -20.66
CA LEU A 152 3.53 -4.34 -20.20
C LEU A 152 3.09 -5.27 -21.33
N GLN A 153 2.11 -4.85 -22.14
CA GLN A 153 1.67 -5.63 -23.30
C GLN A 153 2.79 -5.81 -24.32
N ASP A 154 3.52 -4.75 -24.65
CA ASP A 154 4.66 -4.80 -25.56
C ASP A 154 5.79 -5.69 -25.00
N THR A 155 5.98 -5.69 -23.68
CA THR A 155 6.95 -6.56 -22.99
C THR A 155 6.56 -8.03 -23.13
N VAL A 156 5.29 -8.38 -22.90
CA VAL A 156 4.78 -9.75 -23.08
C VAL A 156 4.93 -10.19 -24.54
N THR A 157 4.56 -9.33 -25.49
CA THR A 157 4.72 -9.61 -26.92
C THR A 157 6.19 -9.87 -27.27
N ALA A 158 7.11 -8.98 -26.85
CA ALA A 158 8.53 -9.13 -27.11
C ALA A 158 9.12 -10.43 -26.53
N ILE A 159 8.71 -10.81 -25.32
CA ILE A 159 9.15 -12.08 -24.72
C ILE A 159 8.57 -13.28 -25.47
N SER A 160 7.30 -13.22 -25.88
CA SER A 160 6.66 -14.30 -26.64
C SER A 160 7.29 -14.52 -28.02
N GLU A 161 7.75 -13.46 -28.67
CA GLU A 161 8.48 -13.55 -29.95
C GLU A 161 9.87 -14.20 -29.78
N LEU A 162 10.54 -13.93 -28.65
CA LEU A 162 11.88 -14.44 -28.38
C LEU A 162 11.87 -15.89 -27.88
N ALA A 163 10.82 -16.30 -27.17
CA ALA A 163 10.68 -17.64 -26.59
C ALA A 163 9.22 -18.14 -26.66
N PRO A 164 8.67 -18.38 -27.87
CA PRO A 164 7.26 -18.75 -28.05
C PRO A 164 6.89 -20.07 -27.36
N GLU A 165 7.85 -20.98 -27.22
CA GLU A 165 7.67 -22.26 -26.51
C GLU A 165 7.52 -22.10 -25.00
N LYS A 166 8.06 -21.01 -24.41
CA LYS A 166 8.04 -20.75 -22.96
C LYS A 166 6.96 -19.75 -22.57
N VAL A 167 6.74 -18.76 -23.43
CA VAL A 167 5.74 -17.71 -23.22
C VAL A 167 4.91 -17.64 -24.50
N PRO A 168 3.76 -18.31 -24.54
CA PRO A 168 2.88 -18.23 -25.70
C PRO A 168 2.37 -16.78 -25.88
N PRO A 169 1.96 -16.40 -27.10
CA PRO A 169 1.31 -15.12 -27.33
C PRO A 169 0.13 -14.93 -26.36
N TYR A 170 0.16 -13.84 -25.61
CA TYR A 170 -0.83 -13.54 -24.60
C TYR A 170 -1.20 -12.06 -24.60
N THR A 171 -2.50 -11.79 -24.59
CA THR A 171 -3.04 -10.44 -24.45
C THR A 171 -3.41 -10.22 -22.99
N LEU A 172 -2.78 -9.23 -22.36
CA LEU A 172 -3.11 -8.81 -21.02
C LEU A 172 -4.57 -8.34 -21.00
N PRO A 173 -5.40 -8.83 -20.07
CA PRO A 173 -6.76 -8.33 -19.94
C PRO A 173 -6.71 -6.87 -19.47
N GLU A 174 -7.62 -6.04 -19.98
CA GLU A 174 -7.81 -4.72 -19.39
C GLU A 174 -8.36 -4.82 -17.97
N PRO A 175 -8.01 -3.88 -17.08
CA PRO A 175 -8.61 -3.84 -15.75
C PRO A 175 -10.11 -3.56 -15.86
N LYS A 176 -10.91 -4.20 -15.02
CA LYS A 176 -12.31 -3.83 -14.89
C LYS A 176 -12.42 -2.47 -14.23
N LYS A 177 -13.32 -1.63 -14.72
CA LYS A 177 -13.62 -0.31 -14.14
C LYS A 177 -14.96 -0.33 -13.41
N ARG A 178 -15.02 0.28 -12.23
CA ARG A 178 -16.25 0.67 -11.54
C ARG A 178 -16.20 2.16 -11.26
N ASP A 179 -17.21 2.88 -11.72
CA ASP A 179 -17.30 4.34 -11.59
C ASP A 179 -18.15 4.71 -10.37
N PHE A 180 -17.72 5.73 -9.64
CA PHE A 180 -18.37 6.27 -8.44
C PHE A 180 -18.69 7.77 -8.58
N GLY A 181 -18.78 8.29 -9.81
CA GLY A 181 -19.13 9.67 -10.08
C GLY A 181 -18.06 10.64 -9.57
N THR A 182 -18.45 11.57 -8.69
CA THR A 182 -17.53 12.59 -8.15
C THR A 182 -16.41 12.00 -7.29
N ASP A 183 -16.62 10.81 -6.72
CA ASP A 183 -15.63 10.15 -5.88
C ASP A 183 -14.53 9.45 -6.71
N GLY A 184 -14.67 9.39 -8.04
CA GLY A 184 -13.68 8.80 -8.95
C GLY A 184 -14.05 7.38 -9.42
N ALA A 185 -13.04 6.61 -9.80
CA ALA A 185 -13.23 5.25 -10.31
C ALA A 185 -12.22 4.26 -9.71
N VAL A 186 -12.67 3.01 -9.54
CA VAL A 186 -11.82 1.88 -9.13
C VAL A 186 -11.57 0.97 -10.31
N TYR A 187 -10.29 0.66 -10.53
CA TYR A 187 -9.78 -0.24 -11.54
C TYR A 187 -9.24 -1.50 -10.86
N TYR A 188 -9.69 -2.69 -11.27
CA TYR A 188 -9.36 -3.93 -10.56
C TYR A 188 -9.19 -5.12 -11.49
N TYR A 189 -8.37 -6.07 -11.05
CA TYR A 189 -8.26 -7.39 -11.67
C TYR A 189 -8.94 -8.43 -10.78
N MET A 190 -9.78 -9.27 -11.37
CA MET A 190 -10.32 -10.41 -10.63
C MET A 190 -9.22 -11.42 -10.40
N VAL A 191 -9.10 -11.88 -9.15
CA VAL A 191 -8.23 -13.02 -8.83
C VAL A 191 -8.82 -14.27 -9.49
N PRO A 192 -8.05 -15.01 -10.30
CA PRO A 192 -8.53 -16.25 -10.90
C PRO A 192 -8.98 -17.26 -9.82
N PRO A 193 -10.13 -17.96 -10.02
CA PRO A 193 -10.66 -18.87 -9.00
C PRO A 193 -9.69 -19.97 -8.57
N PHE A 194 -8.80 -20.42 -9.46
CA PHE A 194 -7.81 -21.46 -9.14
C PHE A 194 -6.77 -21.04 -8.09
N ILE A 195 -6.58 -19.74 -7.87
CA ILE A 195 -5.71 -19.22 -6.80
C ILE A 195 -6.37 -19.47 -5.44
N GLY A 196 -7.70 -19.58 -5.38
CA GLY A 196 -8.41 -19.97 -4.17
C GLY A 196 -8.52 -18.90 -3.09
N LEU A 197 -8.19 -17.65 -3.39
CA LEU A 197 -8.43 -16.53 -2.47
C LEU A 197 -9.92 -16.16 -2.43
N ASP A 198 -10.35 -15.57 -1.31
CA ASP A 198 -11.69 -15.02 -1.17
C ASP A 198 -11.98 -14.01 -2.31
N PRO A 199 -13.14 -14.13 -3.01
CA PRO A 199 -13.44 -13.32 -4.19
C PRO A 199 -13.67 -11.83 -3.89
N SER A 200 -13.79 -11.45 -2.61
CA SER A 200 -13.78 -10.05 -2.19
C SER A 200 -12.40 -9.39 -2.29
N LEU A 201 -11.33 -10.19 -2.43
CA LEU A 201 -9.98 -9.72 -2.68
C LEU A 201 -9.74 -9.54 -4.17
N ALA A 202 -9.25 -8.37 -4.53
CA ALA A 202 -8.87 -8.04 -5.90
C ALA A 202 -7.81 -6.94 -5.86
N PRO A 203 -6.61 -7.16 -6.42
CA PRO A 203 -5.65 -6.08 -6.66
C PRO A 203 -6.34 -4.95 -7.42
N ASN A 204 -6.32 -3.76 -6.84
CA ASN A 204 -7.08 -2.65 -7.37
C ASN A 204 -6.42 -1.30 -7.05
N VAL A 205 -6.76 -0.32 -7.88
CA VAL A 205 -6.40 1.07 -7.68
C VAL A 205 -7.63 1.95 -7.83
N GLY A 206 -7.73 2.96 -6.98
CA GLY A 206 -8.72 4.02 -7.05
C GLY A 206 -8.08 5.30 -7.54
N LEU A 207 -8.77 6.04 -8.40
CA LEU A 207 -8.36 7.37 -8.84
C LEU A 207 -9.55 8.33 -8.80
N SER A 208 -9.40 9.40 -8.04
CA SER A 208 -10.28 10.56 -7.99
C SER A 208 -9.56 11.80 -8.54
N GLN A 209 -10.19 12.97 -8.44
CA GLN A 209 -9.55 14.24 -8.82
C GLN A 209 -8.40 14.63 -7.87
N SER A 210 -8.43 14.17 -6.61
CA SER A 210 -7.48 14.59 -5.57
C SER A 210 -6.75 13.45 -4.88
N THR A 211 -7.12 12.20 -5.14
CA THR A 211 -6.52 11.03 -4.49
C THR A 211 -6.32 9.85 -5.42
N PHE A 212 -5.23 9.13 -5.16
CA PHE A 212 -4.95 7.82 -5.71
C PHE A 212 -4.86 6.84 -4.54
N VAL A 213 -5.51 5.69 -4.66
CA VAL A 213 -5.52 4.66 -3.61
C VAL A 213 -5.08 3.33 -4.22
N CYS A 214 -4.21 2.58 -3.54
CA CYS A 214 -3.84 1.23 -3.92
C CYS A 214 -4.10 0.27 -2.76
N SER A 215 -4.82 -0.83 -3.02
CA SER A 215 -5.12 -1.85 -2.02
C SER A 215 -5.40 -3.22 -2.68
N LEU A 216 -5.60 -4.25 -1.84
CA LEU A 216 -6.12 -5.56 -2.26
C LEU A 216 -7.63 -5.71 -2.03
N VAL A 217 -8.29 -4.70 -1.47
CA VAL A 217 -9.70 -4.74 -1.07
C VAL A 217 -10.46 -3.58 -1.74
N PRO A 218 -11.24 -3.85 -2.81
CA PRO A 218 -11.92 -2.77 -3.55
C PRO A 218 -12.86 -1.90 -2.69
N LEU A 219 -13.46 -2.48 -1.64
CA LEU A 219 -14.27 -1.72 -0.69
C LEU A 219 -13.45 -0.72 0.12
N ALA A 220 -12.24 -1.07 0.53
CA ALA A 220 -11.34 -0.16 1.22
C ALA A 220 -10.93 0.98 0.31
N THR A 221 -10.58 0.68 -0.95
CA THR A 221 -10.26 1.70 -1.95
C THR A 221 -11.40 2.68 -2.15
N GLN A 222 -12.63 2.19 -2.35
CA GLN A 222 -13.80 3.05 -2.47
C GLN A 222 -13.98 3.96 -1.24
N ARG A 223 -13.85 3.41 -0.03
CA ARG A 223 -13.96 4.15 1.22
C ARG A 223 -12.91 5.26 1.34
N LEU A 224 -11.66 4.98 0.97
CA LEU A 224 -10.55 5.93 1.10
C LEU A 224 -10.53 7.00 0.00
N MET A 225 -11.08 6.71 -1.19
CA MET A 225 -11.28 7.74 -2.21
C MET A 225 -12.29 8.81 -1.76
N LYS A 226 -13.33 8.40 -1.03
CA LYS A 226 -14.35 9.31 -0.50
C LYS A 226 -13.78 10.18 0.62
N GLN A 227 -14.04 11.48 0.55
CA GLN A 227 -13.74 12.41 1.63
C GLN A 227 -14.56 12.04 2.88
N THR A 228 -13.87 11.56 3.90
CA THR A 228 -14.40 11.18 5.20
C THR A 228 -13.46 11.76 6.26
N PRO A 229 -13.79 12.92 6.86
CA PRO A 229 -12.95 13.57 7.85
C PRO A 229 -12.55 12.63 8.98
N LEU A 230 -11.27 12.68 9.37
CA LEU A 230 -10.75 11.92 10.49
C LEU A 230 -11.49 12.32 11.79
N GLN A 231 -11.89 11.32 12.55
CA GLN A 231 -12.26 11.46 13.96
C GLN A 231 -10.97 11.62 14.75
N TYR A 232 -10.52 12.88 14.88
CA TYR A 232 -9.30 13.20 15.59
C TYR A 232 -9.39 12.74 17.05
N ALA A 233 -8.29 12.19 17.55
CA ALA A 233 -8.15 11.81 18.95
C ALA A 233 -6.74 12.17 19.45
N GLY A 234 -6.59 12.24 20.77
CA GLY A 234 -5.31 12.52 21.41
C GLY A 234 -4.73 13.88 21.02
N VAL A 235 -3.46 13.92 20.61
CA VAL A 235 -2.76 15.17 20.23
C VAL A 235 -3.15 15.70 18.86
N ASN A 236 -3.84 14.90 18.05
CA ASN A 236 -4.20 15.29 16.68
C ASN A 236 -5.41 16.23 16.62
N GLU A 237 -6.27 16.22 17.65
CA GLU A 237 -7.45 17.10 17.73
C GLU A 237 -7.06 18.59 17.72
N ALA A 238 -6.03 18.94 18.49
CA ALA A 238 -5.50 20.31 18.55
C ALA A 238 -4.67 20.71 17.30
N ALA A 239 -4.39 19.77 16.40
CA ALA A 239 -3.49 19.94 15.25
C ALA A 239 -4.18 19.82 13.89
N ALA A 240 -5.50 19.61 13.85
CA ALA A 240 -6.27 19.32 12.63
C ALA A 240 -6.03 20.31 11.48
N ASP A 241 -6.02 21.61 11.79
CA ASP A 241 -5.86 22.69 10.80
C ASP A 241 -4.43 23.26 10.73
N ARG A 242 -3.49 22.68 11.49
CA ARG A 242 -2.11 23.18 11.51
C ARG A 242 -1.36 22.73 10.25
N PRO A 243 -0.40 23.53 9.77
CA PRO A 243 0.61 23.06 8.84
C PRO A 243 1.45 21.94 9.50
N LEU A 244 1.39 20.73 8.95
CA LEU A 244 2.01 19.54 9.54
C LEU A 244 2.90 18.83 8.53
N ALA A 245 4.04 18.35 9.02
CA ALA A 245 4.95 17.45 8.33
C ALA A 245 4.40 16.03 8.25
N ALA A 246 3.84 15.57 9.38
CA ALA A 246 3.29 14.24 9.52
C ALA A 246 2.20 14.20 10.60
N MET A 247 1.27 13.25 10.47
CA MET A 247 0.26 12.91 11.46
C MET A 247 0.06 11.40 11.47
N TRP A 248 -0.06 10.81 12.65
CA TRP A 248 -0.33 9.39 12.80
C TRP A 248 -1.21 9.10 14.02
N GLN A 249 -1.90 7.97 13.94
CA GLN A 249 -2.76 7.44 14.99
C GLN A 249 -2.77 5.92 14.90
N PHE A 250 -2.83 5.24 16.04
CA PHE A 250 -2.95 3.80 16.12
C PHE A 250 -3.77 3.39 17.35
N HIS A 251 -4.90 2.73 17.09
CA HIS A 251 -5.79 2.15 18.09
C HIS A 251 -5.34 0.72 18.40
N THR A 252 -4.56 0.58 19.46
CA THR A 252 -4.03 -0.72 19.88
C THR A 252 -5.15 -1.64 20.36
N ASP A 253 -6.16 -1.10 21.04
CA ASP A 253 -7.35 -1.84 21.46
C ASP A 253 -8.08 -2.48 20.27
N ARG A 254 -8.38 -1.70 19.24
CA ARG A 254 -9.03 -2.17 18.00
C ARG A 254 -8.15 -3.14 17.22
N PHE A 255 -6.83 -2.93 17.21
CA PHE A 255 -5.91 -3.90 16.62
C PHE A 255 -5.99 -5.25 17.34
N ILE A 256 -6.04 -5.25 18.68
CA ILE A 256 -6.15 -6.49 19.46
C ILE A 256 -7.51 -7.16 19.21
N GLU A 257 -8.60 -6.42 19.05
CA GLU A 257 -9.90 -6.97 18.63
C GLU A 257 -9.83 -7.70 17.29
N VAL A 258 -9.03 -7.20 16.35
CA VAL A 258 -8.77 -7.85 15.06
C VAL A 258 -7.93 -9.11 15.20
N VAL A 259 -6.93 -9.11 16.09
CA VAL A 259 -6.03 -10.25 16.31
C VAL A 259 -6.71 -11.41 17.05
N ARG A 260 -7.63 -11.13 17.99
CA ARG A 260 -8.28 -12.17 18.83
C ARG A 260 -8.95 -13.30 18.04
N PRO A 261 -9.78 -13.04 17.00
CA PRO A 261 -10.37 -14.10 16.18
C PRO A 261 -9.32 -15.00 15.51
N TRP A 262 -8.22 -14.43 15.02
CA TRP A 262 -7.15 -15.20 14.38
C TRP A 262 -6.41 -16.10 15.37
N VAL A 263 -6.14 -15.60 16.57
CA VAL A 263 -5.52 -16.39 17.63
C VAL A 263 -6.41 -17.57 18.01
N ARG A 264 -7.72 -17.35 18.19
CA ARG A 264 -8.67 -18.44 18.48
C ARG A 264 -8.72 -19.46 17.35
N TYR A 265 -8.76 -19.01 16.10
CA TYR A 265 -8.76 -19.88 14.93
C TYR A 265 -7.47 -20.71 14.84
N GLY A 266 -6.30 -20.10 15.11
CA GLY A 266 -5.02 -20.82 15.17
C GLY A 266 -4.99 -21.90 16.25
N PHE A 267 -5.53 -21.61 17.44
CA PHE A 267 -5.65 -22.62 18.50
C PHE A 267 -6.64 -23.74 18.14
N GLN A 268 -7.76 -23.44 17.50
CA GLN A 268 -8.69 -24.46 17.03
C GLN A 268 -8.03 -25.44 16.06
N ILE A 269 -7.20 -24.95 15.12
CA ILE A 269 -6.43 -25.82 14.22
C ILE A 269 -5.39 -26.62 14.99
N ALA A 270 -4.63 -25.97 15.87
CA ALA A 270 -3.57 -26.64 16.62
C ALA A 270 -4.11 -27.72 17.59
N GLU A 271 -5.29 -27.52 18.17
CA GLU A 271 -5.96 -28.52 19.02
C GLU A 271 -6.43 -29.72 18.19
N GLN A 272 -6.95 -29.50 16.97
CA GLN A 272 -7.30 -30.58 16.03
C GLN A 272 -6.08 -31.43 15.65
N ASP A 273 -4.91 -30.78 15.52
CA ASP A 273 -3.63 -31.43 15.23
C ASP A 273 -2.91 -31.99 16.48
N GLY A 274 -3.51 -31.83 17.67
CA GLY A 274 -2.95 -32.30 18.95
C GLY A 274 -1.67 -31.57 19.40
N ALA A 275 -1.40 -30.39 18.86
CA ALA A 275 -0.15 -29.66 19.03
C ALA A 275 -0.12 -28.68 20.23
N VAL A 276 -1.27 -28.37 20.83
CA VAL A 276 -1.40 -27.34 21.86
C VAL A 276 -2.41 -27.75 22.95
N ASP A 277 -2.12 -27.38 24.21
CA ASP A 277 -3.06 -27.50 25.33
C ASP A 277 -3.83 -26.19 25.63
N LYS A 278 -4.84 -26.29 26.49
CA LYS A 278 -5.74 -25.17 26.83
C LYS A 278 -5.09 -24.11 27.72
N GLU A 279 -4.00 -24.43 28.41
CA GLU A 279 -3.30 -23.51 29.32
C GLU A 279 -2.52 -22.47 28.52
N LEU A 280 -1.86 -22.89 27.44
CA LEU A 280 -1.19 -21.95 26.52
C LEU A 280 -2.18 -20.95 25.90
N ALA A 281 -3.37 -21.41 25.52
CA ALA A 281 -4.41 -20.54 24.96
C ALA A 281 -4.88 -19.46 25.97
N ALA A 282 -5.02 -19.84 27.25
CA ALA A 282 -5.37 -18.90 28.30
C ALA A 282 -4.28 -17.84 28.51
N HIS A 283 -3.00 -18.24 28.54
CA HIS A 283 -1.88 -17.30 28.69
C HIS A 283 -1.81 -16.29 27.54
N VAL A 284 -2.02 -16.72 26.30
CA VAL A 284 -2.02 -15.79 25.14
C VAL A 284 -3.17 -14.79 25.26
N HIS A 285 -4.36 -15.22 25.69
CA HIS A 285 -5.47 -14.28 25.92
C HIS A 285 -5.15 -13.23 26.97
N THR A 286 -4.55 -13.61 28.10
CA THR A 286 -4.11 -12.66 29.14
C THR A 286 -3.10 -11.66 28.60
N VAL A 287 -2.12 -12.10 27.80
CA VAL A 287 -1.13 -11.19 27.19
C VAL A 287 -1.80 -10.19 26.25
N LEU A 288 -2.77 -10.63 25.44
CA LEU A 288 -3.53 -9.72 24.58
C LEU A 288 -4.35 -8.70 25.38
N ASP A 289 -4.91 -9.10 26.53
CA ASP A 289 -5.62 -8.18 27.43
C ASP A 289 -4.69 -7.10 28.00
N VAL A 290 -3.49 -7.49 28.43
CA VAL A 290 -2.47 -6.54 28.90
C VAL A 290 -2.04 -5.56 27.81
N ILE A 291 -1.86 -6.02 26.57
CA ILE A 291 -1.52 -5.14 25.44
C ILE A 291 -2.68 -4.18 25.13
N ALA A 292 -3.92 -4.64 25.24
CA ALA A 292 -5.13 -3.84 25.00
C ALA A 292 -5.40 -2.76 26.09
N CYS A 293 -4.60 -2.72 27.17
CA CYS A 293 -4.58 -1.58 28.09
C CYS A 293 -4.05 -0.32 27.42
N VAL A 294 -3.16 -0.45 26.43
CA VAL A 294 -2.82 0.66 25.55
C VAL A 294 -4.01 0.86 24.61
N LYS A 295 -4.70 1.99 24.72
CA LYS A 295 -5.86 2.29 23.87
C LYS A 295 -5.43 2.96 22.58
N LEU A 296 -4.73 4.07 22.73
CA LEU A 296 -4.40 4.95 21.62
C LEU A 296 -2.94 5.38 21.70
N ALA A 297 -2.21 5.25 20.61
CA ALA A 297 -0.99 5.99 20.37
C ALA A 297 -1.24 6.98 19.23
N SER A 298 -0.93 8.25 19.44
CA SER A 298 -1.11 9.30 18.43
C SER A 298 0.06 10.25 18.43
N GLY A 299 0.29 10.90 17.29
CA GLY A 299 1.32 11.93 17.20
C GLY A 299 1.26 12.74 15.91
N ASN A 300 1.90 13.90 15.96
CA ASN A 300 2.08 14.78 14.83
C ASN A 300 3.47 15.42 14.86
N ALA A 301 3.90 15.91 13.71
CA ALA A 301 5.15 16.65 13.56
C ALA A 301 4.91 17.92 12.74
N PHE A 302 5.58 19.00 13.11
CA PHE A 302 5.53 20.30 12.45
C PHE A 302 6.87 21.03 12.59
N VAL A 303 7.04 22.13 11.86
CA VAL A 303 8.25 22.98 11.98
C VAL A 303 7.86 24.25 12.70
N GLU A 304 8.63 24.59 13.73
CA GLU A 304 8.52 25.81 14.54
C GLU A 304 9.93 26.35 14.74
N ASP A 305 10.16 27.64 14.45
CA ASP A 305 11.47 28.30 14.56
C ASP A 305 12.63 27.50 13.93
N ASP A 306 12.43 27.02 12.70
CA ASP A 306 13.37 26.18 11.92
C ASP A 306 13.73 24.81 12.57
N ALA A 307 13.02 24.40 13.63
CA ALA A 307 13.18 23.11 14.27
C ALA A 307 11.98 22.19 13.97
N LEU A 308 12.26 20.90 13.73
CA LEU A 308 11.23 19.87 13.65
C LEU A 308 10.76 19.51 15.07
N VAL A 309 9.52 19.88 15.38
CA VAL A 309 8.85 19.52 16.64
C VAL A 309 7.99 18.29 16.41
N SER A 310 8.07 17.32 17.31
CA SER A 310 7.23 16.12 17.32
C SER A 310 6.47 16.03 18.64
N GLN A 311 5.17 15.83 18.57
CA GLN A 311 4.30 15.60 19.72
C GLN A 311 3.70 14.21 19.64
N SER A 312 3.66 13.50 20.76
CA SER A 312 3.00 12.20 20.86
C SER A 312 2.25 12.06 22.17
N ARG A 313 1.19 11.26 22.15
CA ARG A 313 0.41 10.88 23.33
C ARG A 313 0.07 9.41 23.25
N ILE A 314 0.23 8.73 24.38
CA ILE A 314 -0.20 7.35 24.58
C ILE A 314 -1.25 7.34 25.68
N GLU A 315 -2.39 6.72 25.41
CA GLU A 315 -3.51 6.61 26.34
C GLU A 315 -3.60 5.17 26.85
N PHE A 316 -3.75 5.05 28.16
CA PHE A 316 -3.88 3.79 28.87
C PHE A 316 -5.22 3.77 29.61
N GLU A 317 -5.86 2.61 29.63
CA GLU A 317 -7.03 2.34 30.47
C GLU A 317 -6.88 0.93 31.06
N ASP A 318 -7.27 0.77 32.32
CA ASP A 318 -7.17 -0.50 33.02
C ASP A 318 -8.07 -1.57 32.38
N VAL A 319 -7.70 -2.83 32.55
CA VAL A 319 -8.58 -3.94 32.19
C VAL A 319 -9.83 -3.84 33.06
N ALA A 320 -11.02 -3.76 32.45
CA ALA A 320 -12.27 -3.78 33.19
C ALA A 320 -12.33 -5.04 34.08
N PRO A 321 -12.76 -4.92 35.35
CA PRO A 321 -12.73 -6.02 36.32
C PRO A 321 -13.66 -7.20 35.98
#